data_AF-U1QT63-F1
#
_entry.id   AF-U1QT63-F1
#
_cell.length_a   1.000
_cell.length_b   1.000
_cell.length_c   1.000
_cell.angle_alpha   90.00
_cell.angle_beta   90.00
_cell.angle_gamma   90.00
#
_symmetry.space_group_name_H-M   'P 1'
#
loop_
_entity.id
_entity.type
_entity.pdbx_description
1 polymer ?
#
loop_
_entity_poly.entity_id
_entity_poly.type
_entity_poly.pdbx_seq_one_letter_code
_entity_poly.pdbx_strand_id
1 'polypeptide(L)' 'MSLECELTCPQCGGGTFYRAASTEIHLGEKVKWQCADADCNYTLVTIGEEVDTTSV' A
#
# COMPACT_ATOMS: atom_id res chain seq x y z
N MET A 1 4.11 -11.02 -8.76
CA MET A 1 3.68 -10.01 -7.77
C MET A 1 2.18 -9.80 -7.92
N SER A 2 1.45 -9.86 -6.82
CA SER A 2 -0.01 -9.71 -6.79
C SER A 2 -0.43 -8.26 -7.03
N LEU A 3 -1.59 -8.05 -7.66
CA LEU A 3 -2.18 -6.72 -7.89
C LEU A 3 -2.94 -6.19 -6.67
N GLU A 4 -3.12 -7.04 -5.67
CA GLU A 4 -3.86 -6.79 -4.45
C GLU A 4 -3.08 -7.27 -3.22
N CYS A 5 -3.33 -6.65 -2.08
CA CYS A 5 -2.85 -7.10 -0.78
C CYS A 5 -3.92 -6.87 0.31
N GLU A 6 -3.82 -7.66 1.38
CA GLU A 6 -4.75 -7.61 2.52
C GLU A 6 -4.08 -6.94 3.72
N LEU A 7 -4.57 -5.76 4.07
CA LEU A 7 -4.10 -4.93 5.18
C LEU A 7 -5.29 -4.19 5.77
N THR A 8 -5.31 -4.01 7.10
CA THR A 8 -6.34 -3.19 7.74
C THR A 8 -6.05 -1.71 7.51
N CYS A 9 -6.96 -1.03 6.80
CA CYS A 9 -6.88 0.39 6.57
C CYS A 9 -7.10 1.16 7.89
N PRO A 10 -6.17 2.02 8.33
CA PRO A 10 -6.32 2.77 9.57
C PRO A 10 -7.40 3.87 9.48
N GLN A 11 -7.85 4.22 8.27
CA GLN A 11 -8.84 5.27 8.05
C GLN A 11 -10.28 4.76 8.06
N CYS A 12 -10.60 3.69 7.31
CA CYS A 12 -11.96 3.16 7.19
C CYS A 12 -12.15 1.75 7.76
N GLY A 13 -11.07 1.08 8.19
CA GLY A 13 -11.11 -0.31 8.66
C GLY A 13 -11.26 -1.36 7.55
N GLY A 14 -11.27 -0.95 6.27
CA GLY A 14 -11.31 -1.86 5.12
C GLY A 14 -10.09 -2.80 5.05
N GLY A 15 -10.22 -3.91 4.31
CA GLY A 15 -9.23 -5.01 4.30
C GLY A 15 -8.41 -5.16 3.01
N THR A 16 -8.79 -4.51 1.92
CA THR A 16 -8.17 -4.74 0.60
C THR A 16 -7.53 -3.47 0.06
N PHE A 17 -6.35 -3.65 -0.51
CA PHE A 17 -5.61 -2.60 -1.21
C PHE A 17 -5.26 -3.06 -2.62
N TYR A 18 -5.31 -2.13 -3.58
CA TYR A 18 -4.86 -2.35 -4.94
C TYR A 18 -3.55 -1.62 -5.22
N ARG A 19 -2.68 -2.28 -5.99
CA ARG A 19 -1.41 -1.69 -6.44
C ARG A 19 -1.69 -0.58 -7.46
N ALA A 20 -1.37 0.65 -7.07
CA ALA A 20 -1.54 1.84 -7.90
C ALA A 20 -0.29 2.15 -8.75
N ALA A 21 0.90 1.91 -8.20
CA ALA A 21 2.16 2.13 -8.90
C ALA A 21 3.28 1.28 -8.30
N SER A 22 4.35 1.04 -9.06
CA SER A 22 5.58 0.38 -8.59
C SER A 22 6.81 0.99 -9.24
N THR A 23 7.94 1.03 -8.53
CA THR A 23 9.22 1.48 -9.06
C THR A 23 10.38 0.77 -8.36
N GLU A 24 11.39 0.36 -9.12
CA GLU A 24 12.63 -0.20 -8.56
C GLU A 24 13.53 0.92 -8.03
N ILE A 25 13.94 0.81 -6.77
CA ILE A 25 14.90 1.71 -6.13
C ILE A 25 16.05 0.89 -5.52
N HIS A 26 17.11 1.56 -5.07
CA HIS A 26 18.26 0.87 -4.47
C HIS A 26 17.93 0.01 -3.24
N LEU A 27 16.80 0.28 -2.56
CA LEU A 27 16.33 -0.46 -1.39
C LEU A 27 15.36 -1.61 -1.74
N GLY A 28 15.02 -1.80 -3.02
CA GLY A 28 14.06 -2.81 -3.49
C GLY A 28 12.88 -2.21 -4.27
N GLU A 29 11.85 -3.03 -4.55
CA GLU A 29 10.63 -2.55 -5.23
C GLU A 29 9.81 -1.69 -4.27
N LYS A 30 9.64 -0.42 -4.62
CA LYS A 30 8.69 0.49 -3.96
C LYS A 30 7.32 0.33 -4.61
N VAL A 31 6.33 -0.08 -3.84
CA VAL A 31 4.94 -0.25 -4.32
C VAL A 31 4.01 0.72 -3.60
N LYS A 32 3.22 1.47 -4.35
CA LYS A 32 2.14 2.30 -3.83
C LYS A 32 0.84 1.52 -3.87
N TRP A 33 0.16 1.48 -2.73
CA TRP A 33 -1.10 0.80 -2.52
C TRP A 33 -2.21 1.81 -2.22
N GLN A 34 -3.37 1.61 -2.80
CA GLN A 34 -4.58 2.41 -2.61
C GLN A 34 -5.65 1.54 -1.93
N CYS A 35 -6.31 2.07 -0.89
CA CYS A 35 -7.44 1.39 -0.27
C CYS A 35 -8.54 1.12 -1.32
N ALA A 36 -9.11 -0.08 -1.33
CA ALA A 36 -10.15 -0.48 -2.27
C ALA A 36 -11.53 0.16 -1.99
N ASP A 37 -11.70 0.72 -0.79
CA ASP A 37 -12.95 1.36 -0.37
C ASP A 37 -13.11 2.71 -1.09
N ALA A 38 -14.24 2.89 -1.78
CA ALA A 38 -14.50 4.04 -2.65
C ALA A 38 -14.61 5.36 -1.88
N ASP A 39 -15.03 5.32 -0.62
CA ASP A 39 -15.11 6.51 0.25
C ASP A 39 -13.80 6.75 1.04
N CYS A 40 -12.75 5.97 0.75
CA CYS A 40 -11.47 6.02 1.43
C CYS A 40 -10.31 6.31 0.48
N ASN A 41 -9.67 7.46 0.67
CA ASN A 41 -8.51 7.88 -0.13
C ASN A 41 -7.16 7.50 0.52
N TYR A 42 -7.15 6.58 1.48
CA TYR A 42 -5.93 6.18 2.17
C TYR A 42 -4.98 5.43 1.23
N THR A 43 -3.70 5.79 1.31
CA THR A 43 -2.63 5.12 0.55
C THR A 43 -1.47 4.78 1.46
N LEU A 44 -0.84 3.64 1.20
CA LEU A 44 0.38 3.22 1.87
C LEU A 44 1.45 2.87 0.84
N VAL A 45 2.70 2.85 1.30
CA VAL A 45 3.84 2.48 0.46
C VAL A 45 4.63 1.38 1.17
N THR A 46 5.01 0.35 0.42
CA THR A 46 5.91 -0.71 0.87
C THR A 46 7.20 -0.66 0.05
N ILE A 47 8.34 -1.06 0.63
CA ILE A 47 9.64 -1.13 -0.06
C ILE A 47 10.23 -2.51 0.22
N GLY A 48 10.35 -3.36 -0.79
CA GLY A 48 10.77 -4.76 -0.59
C GLY A 48 9.73 -5.57 0.19
N GLU A 49 10.19 -6.41 1.13
CA GLU A 49 9.33 -7.24 2.00
C GLU A 49 9.01 -6.57 3.35
N GLU A 50 9.64 -5.42 3.65
CA GLU A 50 9.41 -4.67 4.89
C GLU A 50 8.51 -3.44 4.64
N VAL A 51 7.53 -3.27 5.54
CA VAL A 51 6.57 -2.17 5.53
C VAL A 51 7.15 -1.02 6.36
N ASP A 52 7.48 0.11 5.74
CA ASP A 52 7.68 1.34 6.50
C ASP A 52 7.32 2.57 5.66
N THR A 53 6.25 3.25 6.06
CA THR A 53 6.06 4.71 5.94
C THR A 53 4.76 5.12 6.64
N THR A 54 4.62 4.81 7.94
CA THR A 54 3.85 5.71 8.82
C THR A 54 4.77 6.83 9.24
N SER A 55 4.88 7.87 8.43
CA SER A 55 5.40 9.15 8.92
C SER A 55 4.27 9.85 9.69
N VAL A 56 4.51 10.12 10.97
CA VAL A 56 3.65 10.94 11.86
C VAL A 56 3.52 12.38 11.38
#